data_AF-A0A6I1Z2V9-F1
#
_entry.id   AF-A0A6I1Z2V9-F1
#
_cell.length_a   1.000
_cell.length_b   1.000
_cell.length_c   1.000
_cell.angle_alpha   90.00
_cell.angle_beta   90.00
_cell.angle_gamma   90.00
#
_symmetry.space_group_name_H-M   'P 1'
#
loop_
_entity.id
_entity.type
_entity.pdbx_description
1 polymer ?
#
loop_
_entity_poly.entity_id
_entity_poly.type
_entity_poly.pdbx_seq_one_letter_code
_entity_poly.pdbx_strand_id
1 'polypeptide(L)' 'MKKKAKVTILGAGGYVAAELIELLLGHPQVEIHSLLSETVEEQDIGDIFKRFRNRLFLNMNPQ' A
#
# COMPACT_ATOMS: atom_id res chain seq x y z
N MET A 1 2.42 -23.19 -8.92
CA MET A 1 1.91 -21.89 -8.42
C MET A 1 2.54 -20.77 -9.26
N LYS A 2 1.77 -19.81 -9.77
CA LYS A 2 2.36 -18.64 -10.47
C LYS A 2 3.00 -17.71 -9.44
N LYS A 3 4.22 -17.21 -9.71
CA LYS A 3 4.89 -16.21 -8.87
C LYS A 3 4.08 -14.91 -8.89
N LYS A 4 3.82 -14.32 -7.72
CA LYS A 4 3.14 -13.03 -7.62
C LYS A 4 4.05 -11.92 -8.16
N ALA A 5 3.46 -10.96 -8.85
CA ALA A 5 4.13 -9.71 -9.21
C ALA A 5 4.28 -8.84 -7.96
N LYS A 6 5.51 -8.45 -7.66
CA LYS A 6 5.80 -7.49 -6.60
C LYS A 6 5.65 -6.09 -7.14
N VAL A 7 4.85 -5.26 -6.47
CA VAL A 7 4.56 -3.90 -6.92
C VAL A 7 4.88 -2.90 -5.84
N THR A 8 5.37 -1.74 -6.27
CA THR A 8 5.54 -0.54 -5.45
C THR A 8 4.50 0.48 -5.88
N ILE A 9 3.83 1.11 -4.93
CA ILE A 9 2.82 2.13 -5.19
C ILE A 9 3.42 3.51 -4.90
N LEU A 10 3.52 4.34 -5.92
CA LEU A 10 3.93 5.74 -5.82
C LEU A 10 2.71 6.63 -5.56
N GLY A 11 2.89 7.70 -4.78
CA GLY A 11 1.78 8.56 -4.37
C GLY A 11 0.79 7.85 -3.43
N ALA A 12 1.27 6.93 -2.60
CA ALA A 12 0.46 6.09 -1.73
C ALA A 12 -0.41 6.86 -0.71
N GLY A 13 -0.12 8.15 -0.47
CA GLY A 13 -0.92 9.03 0.38
C GLY A 13 -2.23 9.54 -0.25
N GLY A 14 -2.45 9.33 -1.56
CA GLY A 14 -3.67 9.77 -2.24
C GLY A 14 -4.85 8.80 -2.10
N TYR A 15 -6.07 9.31 -2.14
CA TYR A 15 -7.28 8.46 -2.10
C TYR A 15 -7.38 7.50 -3.28
N VAL A 16 -6.90 7.89 -4.46
CA VAL A 16 -6.83 6.99 -5.63
C VAL A 16 -5.91 5.80 -5.33
N ALA A 17 -4.76 6.05 -4.69
CA ALA A 17 -3.85 4.99 -4.30
C ALA A 17 -4.46 4.09 -3.21
N ALA A 18 -5.22 4.65 -2.27
CA ALA A 18 -5.94 3.85 -1.28
C ALA A 18 -6.94 2.87 -1.94
N GLU A 19 -7.72 3.30 -2.93
CA GLU A 19 -8.62 2.39 -3.65
C GLU A 19 -7.86 1.33 -4.46
N LEU A 20 -6.72 1.68 -5.06
CA LEU A 20 -5.84 0.70 -5.71
C LEU A 20 -5.32 -0.35 -4.71
N ILE A 21 -4.89 0.07 -3.51
CA ILE A 21 -4.43 -0.82 -2.44
C ILE A 21 -5.55 -1.80 -2.04
N GLU A 22 -6.77 -1.30 -1.88
CA GLU A 22 -7.94 -2.13 -1.55
C GLU A 22 -8.19 -3.22 -2.61
N LEU A 23 -8.12 -2.88 -3.90
CA LEU A 23 -8.23 -3.84 -4.99
C LEU A 23 -7.10 -4.88 -5.00
N LEU A 24 -5.86 -4.44 -4.72
CA LEU A 24 -4.68 -5.30 -4.80
C LEU A 24 -4.50 -6.21 -3.57
N LEU A 25 -4.99 -5.84 -2.40
CA LEU A 25 -4.90 -6.62 -1.15
C LEU A 25 -5.47 -8.04 -1.29
N GLY A 26 -6.48 -8.23 -2.14
CA GLY A 26 -7.09 -9.53 -2.43
C GLY A 26 -6.61 -10.20 -3.71
N HIS A 27 -5.70 -9.57 -4.47
CA HIS A 27 -5.42 -10.01 -5.84
C HIS A 27 -4.54 -11.28 -5.86
N PRO A 28 -4.94 -12.36 -6.56
CA PRO A 28 -4.27 -13.66 -6.48
C PRO A 28 -2.84 -13.66 -7.03
N GLN A 29 -2.50 -12.67 -7.86
CA GLN A 29 -1.22 -12.59 -8.58
C GLN A 29 -0.37 -11.39 -8.20
N VAL A 30 -0.75 -10.60 -7.19
CA VAL A 30 0.00 -9.40 -6.79
C VAL A 30 0.36 -9.47 -5.30
N GLU A 31 1.52 -8.92 -4.99
CA GLU A 31 2.03 -8.66 -3.65
C GLU A 31 2.46 -7.19 -3.60
N ILE A 32 1.85 -6.42 -2.70
CA ILE A 32 2.27 -5.03 -2.45
C ILE A 32 3.57 -5.11 -1.64
N HIS A 33 4.65 -4.60 -2.22
CA HIS A 33 5.99 -4.68 -1.64
C HIS A 33 6.38 -3.43 -0.88
N SER A 34 6.03 -2.24 -1.39
CA SER A 34 6.33 -0.96 -0.75
C SER A 34 5.35 0.14 -1.16
N LEU A 35 5.27 1.18 -0.32
CA LEU A 35 4.41 2.35 -0.47
C LEU A 35 5.26 3.61 -0.36
N LEU A 36 5.25 4.47 -1.37
CA LEU A 36 6.03 5.70 -1.41
C LEU A 36 5.11 6.93 -1.54
N SER A 37 5.42 8.02 -0.84
CA SER A 37 4.64 9.27 -0.87
C SER A 37 5.52 10.50 -0.59
N GLU A 38 5.26 11.63 -1.25
CA GLU A 38 5.94 12.91 -0.96
C GLU A 38 5.45 13.57 0.33
N THR A 39 4.19 13.32 0.70
CA THR A 39 3.46 14.16 1.68
C THR A 39 3.38 13.55 3.08
N VAL A 40 4.11 12.46 3.33
CA VAL A 40 3.94 11.62 4.52
C VAL A 40 5.31 11.24 5.07
N GLU A 41 5.53 11.48 6.36
CA GLU A 41 6.67 10.95 7.12
C GLU A 41 6.50 9.45 7.36
N GLU A 42 7.58 8.72 7.65
CA GLU A 42 7.53 7.27 7.84
C GLU A 42 6.46 6.86 8.88
N GLN A 43 5.35 6.29 8.40
CA GLN A 43 4.17 5.98 9.21
C GLN A 43 3.43 4.76 8.67
N ASP A 44 2.87 3.94 9.57
CA ASP A 44 2.05 2.79 9.21
C ASP A 44 0.79 3.22 8.42
N ILE A 45 0.50 2.50 7.34
CA ILE A 45 -0.67 2.80 6.50
C ILE A 45 -2.01 2.69 7.24
N GLY A 46 -2.12 1.84 8.26
CA GLY A 46 -3.31 1.71 9.10
C GLY A 46 -3.53 2.90 10.03
N ASP A 47 -2.50 3.68 10.33
CA ASP A 47 -2.64 4.92 11.10
C ASP A 47 -3.18 6.05 10.23
N ILE A 48 -2.76 6.13 8.97
CA ILE A 48 -3.21 7.12 8.00
C ILE A 48 -4.60 6.77 7.46
N PHE A 49 -4.78 5.54 7.00
CA PHE A 49 -6.02 5.02 6.45
C PHE A 49 -6.53 3.89 7.35
N LYS A 50 -7.39 4.25 8.31
CA LYS A 50 -7.93 3.33 9.33
C LYS A 50 -8.54 2.03 8.78
N ARG A 51 -9.01 2.04 7.53
CA ARG A 51 -9.56 0.86 6.83
C ARG A 51 -8.54 -0.26 6.56
N PHE A 52 -7.24 0.05 6.61
CA PHE A 52 -6.17 -0.92 6.39
C PHE A 52 -5.58 -1.47 7.69
N ARG A 53 -6.02 -1.00 8.86
CA ARG A 53 -5.62 -1.56 10.15
C ARG A 53 -5.90 -3.06 10.18
N ASN A 54 -4.92 -3.82 10.64
CA ASN A 54 -4.98 -5.28 10.72
C ASN A 54 -5.17 -5.99 9.37
N ARG A 55 -4.99 -5.29 8.24
CA ARG A 55 -5.11 -5.82 6.88
C ARG A 55 -3.85 -5.61 6.05
N LEU A 56 -3.12 -4.53 6.30
CA LEU A 56 -1.84 -4.21 5.67
C LEU A 56 -0.89 -3.62 6.72
N PHE A 57 0.32 -4.18 6.79
CA PHE A 57 1.34 -3.81 7.79
C PHE A 57 2.59 -3.27 7.08
N LEU A 58 2.41 -2.16 6.35
CA LEU A 58 3.48 -1.49 5.61
C LEU A 58 3.55 -0.03 6.02
N ASN A 59 4.77 0.47 6.20
CA ASN A 59 5.00 1.90 6.33
C ASN A 59 4.90 2.57 4.96
N MET A 60 4.27 3.74 4.91
CA MET A 60 4.49 4.70 3.85
C MET A 60 5.85 5.35 4.07
N ASN A 61 6.72 5.28 3.06
CA ASN A 61 8.04 5.90 3.09
C ASN A 61 8.08 7.12 2.16
N PRO A 62 9.00 8.06 2.40
CA PRO A 62 9.32 9.11 1.44
C PRO A 62 9.74 8.51 0.09
N GLN A 63 9.35 9.15 -1.01
CA GLN A 63 9.75 8.73 -2.37
C GLN A 63 11.16 9.18 -2.77
#